data_AF-A0A0J7K7Y4-F1
#
_entry.id   AF-A0A0J7K7Y4-F1
#
_cell.length_a   1.000
_cell.length_b   1.000
_cell.length_c   1.000
_cell.angle_alpha   90.00
_cell.angle_beta   90.00
_cell.angle_gamma   90.00
#
_symmetry.space_group_name_H-M   'P 1'
#
loop_
_entity.id
_entity.type
_entity.pdbx_description
1 polymer ?
#
loop_
_entity_poly.entity_id
_entity_poly.type
_entity_poly.pdbx_seq_one_letter_code
_entity_poly.pdbx_strand_id
1 'polypeptide(L)'
;MGAALEQSTNDKDWEPLEFFSKKFLPAQINYSTYDRELTAIYYAIKFFRPWIEENAEVDIRTDHKPLIYAFAQKSDKASPRQLRQLNLIGQFTIKISYIQGQENIVADSLSRIDALRIPSIINFEELAKTQLEDEELNGLLKDNQSPLKLQKLTFGPDHQALYCNVSAHSFQQN
;
A
#
# COMPACT_ATOMS: atom_id res chain seq x y z
N MET A 1 5.96 -2.58 6.98
CA MET A 1 4.50 -2.69 7.16
C MET A 1 3.86 -2.41 5.82
N GLY A 2 2.91 -3.24 5.40
CA GLY A 2 2.18 -3.09 4.15
C GLY A 2 0.72 -3.50 4.35
N ALA A 3 -0.20 -2.84 3.66
CA ALA A 3 -1.62 -3.18 3.65
C ALA A 3 -2.26 -2.65 2.37
N ALA A 4 -3.34 -3.30 1.94
CA ALA A 4 -4.22 -2.82 0.88
C ALA A 4 -5.64 -2.73 1.42
N LEU A 5 -6.34 -1.66 1.08
CA LEU A 5 -7.78 -1.54 1.25
C LEU A 5 -8.44 -2.01 -0.03
N GLU A 6 -9.33 -2.99 0.08
CA GLU A 6 -10.03 -3.59 -1.05
C GLU A 6 -11.53 -3.54 -0.80
N GLN A 7 -12.31 -3.35 -1.86
CA GLN A 7 -13.77 -3.40 -1.84
C GLN A 7 -14.25 -4.52 -2.76
N SER A 8 -15.28 -5.24 -2.32
CA SER A 8 -16.00 -6.20 -3.15
C SER A 8 -17.17 -5.50 -3.83
N THR A 9 -17.17 -5.46 -5.15
CA THR A 9 -18.32 -4.96 -5.93
C THR A 9 -19.14 -6.17 -6.41
N ASN A 10 -20.42 -6.23 -6.02
CA ASN A 10 -21.36 -7.30 -6.41
C ASN A 10 -20.93 -8.73 -6.04
N ASP A 11 -20.17 -8.91 -4.93
CA ASP A 11 -19.74 -10.20 -4.40
C ASP A 11 -18.92 -11.09 -5.36
N LYS A 12 -18.29 -10.50 -6.38
CA LYS A 12 -17.57 -11.27 -7.41
C LYS A 12 -16.08 -10.96 -7.48
N ASP A 13 -15.70 -9.68 -7.43
CA ASP A 13 -14.30 -9.25 -7.62
C ASP A 13 -13.88 -8.26 -6.53
N TRP A 14 -12.65 -8.41 -6.04
CA TRP A 14 -12.02 -7.49 -5.10
C TRP A 14 -11.22 -6.45 -5.87
N GLU A 15 -11.59 -5.18 -5.71
CA GLU A 15 -10.93 -4.05 -6.34
C GLU A 15 -10.14 -3.26 -5.28
N PRO A 16 -8.86 -2.96 -5.53
CA PRO A 16 -8.07 -2.16 -4.60
C PRO A 16 -8.53 -0.70 -4.64
N LEU A 17 -8.77 -0.13 -3.46
CA LEU A 17 -9.11 1.29 -3.28
C LEU A 17 -7.87 2.12 -2.95
N GLU A 18 -7.05 1.65 -2.01
CA GLU A 18 -5.86 2.37 -1.57
C GLU A 18 -4.80 1.42 -1.00
N PHE A 19 -3.53 1.81 -1.12
CA PHE A 19 -2.39 1.05 -0.61
C PHE A 19 -1.66 1.81 0.49
N PHE A 20 -1.22 1.08 1.50
CA PHE A 20 -0.44 1.59 2.62
C PHE A 20 0.90 0.87 2.70
N SER A 21 1.99 1.62 2.82
CA SER A 21 3.29 1.07 3.21
C SER A 21 4.03 2.02 4.16
N LYS A 22 4.69 1.44 5.15
CA LYS A 22 5.49 2.17 6.13
C LYS A 22 6.58 1.30 6.72
N LYS A 23 7.79 1.86 6.87
CA LYS A 23 8.89 1.20 7.58
C LYS A 23 8.63 1.16 9.08
N PHE A 24 9.02 0.07 9.72
CA PHE A 24 9.05 0.03 11.19
C PHE A 24 10.11 0.99 11.71
N LEU A 25 9.80 1.70 12.79
CA LEU A 25 10.79 2.46 13.54
C LEU A 25 11.82 1.51 14.16
N PRO A 26 13.06 1.95 14.44
CA PRO A 26 14.09 1.10 15.04
C PRO A 26 13.63 0.36 16.30
N ALA A 27 12.86 1.02 17.17
CA ALA A 27 12.29 0.39 18.35
C ALA A 27 11.24 -0.70 18.02
N GLN A 28 10.45 -0.51 16.96
CA GLN A 28 9.39 -1.43 16.54
C GLN A 28 9.91 -2.69 15.86
N ILE A 29 11.09 -2.62 15.24
CA ILE A 29 11.75 -3.79 14.63
C ILE A 29 12.00 -4.88 15.69
N ASN A 30 12.31 -4.47 16.92
CA ASN A 30 12.61 -5.34 18.05
C ASN A 30 11.37 -5.91 18.74
N TYR A 31 10.17 -5.59 18.26
CA TYR A 31 8.94 -6.14 18.82
C TYR A 31 8.79 -7.62 18.45
N SER A 32 8.01 -8.36 19.24
CA SER A 32 7.62 -9.73 18.88
C SER A 32 6.89 -9.73 17.53
N THR A 33 6.87 -10.87 16.82
CA THR A 33 6.12 -10.99 15.56
C THR A 33 4.66 -10.58 15.73
N TYR A 34 3.99 -11.07 16.78
CA TYR A 34 2.62 -10.67 17.11
C TYR A 34 2.45 -9.15 17.26
N ASP A 35 3.33 -8.50 18.01
CA ASP A 35 3.28 -7.05 18.21
C ASP A 35 3.56 -6.26 16.93
N ARG A 36 4.44 -6.75 16.06
CA ARG A 36 4.73 -6.12 14.76
C ARG A 36 3.51 -6.18 13.85
N GLU A 37 2.88 -7.35 13.74
CA GLU A 37 1.68 -7.52 12.94
C GLU A 37 0.50 -6.69 13.47
N LEU A 38 0.28 -6.69 14.80
CA LEU A 38 -0.73 -5.82 15.42
C LEU A 38 -0.45 -4.33 15.17
N THR A 39 0.83 -3.93 15.24
CA THR A 39 1.25 -2.56 14.94
C THR A 39 1.03 -2.20 13.47
N ALA A 40 1.25 -3.14 12.55
CA ALA A 40 0.99 -2.94 11.12
C ALA A 40 -0.50 -2.67 10.86
N ILE A 41 -1.39 -3.50 11.43
CA ILE A 41 -2.85 -3.31 11.36
C ILE A 41 -3.25 -1.96 11.96
N TYR A 42 -2.73 -1.62 13.14
CA TYR A 42 -3.01 -0.35 13.80
C TYR A 42 -2.67 0.86 12.91
N TYR A 43 -1.52 0.86 12.24
CA TYR A 43 -1.18 1.95 11.34
C TYR A 43 -2.00 1.95 10.06
N ALA A 44 -2.31 0.77 9.49
CA ALA A 44 -3.16 0.65 8.32
C ALA A 44 -4.57 1.21 8.58
N ILE A 45 -5.21 0.83 9.70
CA ILE A 45 -6.52 1.35 10.10
C ILE A 45 -6.49 2.88 10.29
N LYS A 46 -5.44 3.41 10.91
CA LYS A 46 -5.30 4.88 11.05
C LYS A 46 -5.15 5.59 9.72
N PHE A 47 -4.50 4.96 8.76
CA PHE A 47 -4.29 5.52 7.42
C PHE A 47 -5.59 5.46 6.61
N PHE A 48 -6.26 4.31 6.59
CA PHE A 48 -7.51 4.10 5.85
C PHE A 48 -8.74 4.71 6.53
N ARG A 49 -8.59 5.32 7.72
CA ARG A 49 -9.69 5.93 8.50
C ARG A 49 -10.68 6.76 7.66
N PRO A 50 -10.25 7.60 6.70
CA PRO A 50 -11.19 8.38 5.87
C PRO A 50 -12.09 7.52 4.98
N TRP A 51 -11.68 6.30 4.63
CA TRP A 51 -12.43 5.39 3.75
C TRP A 51 -13.36 4.43 4.48
N ILE A 52 -13.01 4.07 5.72
CA ILE A 52 -13.72 3.07 6.52
C ILE A 52 -14.75 3.69 7.47
N GLU A 53 -15.51 4.68 7.01
CA GLU A 53 -16.53 5.41 7.79
C GLU A 53 -17.50 4.48 8.57
N GLU A 54 -18.17 5.03 9.60
CA GLU A 54 -18.87 4.31 10.69
C GLU A 54 -19.82 3.17 10.31
N ASN A 55 -20.27 3.04 9.06
CA ASN A 55 -21.25 2.03 8.64
C ASN A 55 -20.72 1.00 7.61
N ALA A 56 -19.43 1.02 7.28
CA ALA A 56 -18.84 -0.01 6.43
C ALA A 56 -18.50 -1.27 7.23
N GLU A 57 -18.93 -2.45 6.75
CA GLU A 57 -18.47 -3.72 7.32
C GLU A 57 -17.00 -3.96 6.96
N VAL A 58 -16.08 -3.65 7.89
CA VAL A 58 -14.64 -3.86 7.70
C VAL A 58 -14.22 -5.23 8.21
N ASP A 59 -13.51 -5.99 7.39
CA ASP A 59 -12.89 -7.28 7.73
C ASP A 59 -11.37 -7.18 7.58
N ILE A 60 -10.64 -7.38 8.67
CA ILE A 60 -9.17 -7.36 8.62
C ILE A 60 -8.67 -8.75 8.25
N ARG A 61 -8.03 -8.87 7.09
CA ARG A 61 -7.42 -10.12 6.64
C ARG A 61 -5.92 -10.14 6.92
N THR A 62 -5.44 -11.20 7.57
CA THR A 62 -4.02 -11.37 7.90
C THR A 62 -3.59 -12.82 7.76
N ASP A 63 -2.36 -13.06 7.34
CA ASP A 63 -1.73 -14.39 7.34
C ASP A 63 -1.15 -14.79 8.71
N HIS A 64 -1.27 -13.90 9.71
CA HIS A 64 -0.81 -14.16 11.06
C HIS A 64 -1.93 -14.70 11.97
N LYS A 65 -2.11 -16.03 11.95
CA LYS A 65 -3.17 -16.75 12.72
C LYS A 65 -3.38 -16.30 14.16
N PRO A 66 -2.35 -16.00 14.98
CA PRO A 66 -2.57 -15.56 16.36
C PRO A 66 -3.45 -14.31 16.49
N LEU A 67 -3.49 -13.43 15.48
CA LEU A 67 -4.25 -12.18 15.54
C LEU A 67 -5.76 -12.37 15.38
N ILE A 68 -6.23 -13.50 14.85
CA ILE A 68 -7.66 -13.83 14.79
C ILE A 68 -8.29 -13.76 16.20
N TYR A 69 -7.51 -14.13 17.22
CA TYR A 69 -7.95 -14.17 18.61
C TYR A 69 -7.63 -12.89 19.40
N ALA A 70 -7.17 -11.82 18.73
CA ALA A 70 -6.68 -10.63 19.42
C ALA A 70 -7.73 -9.96 20.31
N PHE A 71 -9.00 -9.94 19.88
CA PHE A 71 -10.13 -9.42 20.67
C PHE A 71 -10.73 -10.44 21.66
N ALA A 72 -10.44 -11.73 21.50
CA ALA A 72 -10.86 -12.78 22.43
C ALA A 72 -9.90 -12.98 23.61
N GLN A 73 -8.68 -12.40 23.52
CA GLN A 73 -7.68 -12.51 24.56
C GLN A 73 -8.08 -11.72 25.81
N LYS A 74 -7.90 -12.32 27.00
CA LYS A 74 -8.15 -11.63 28.29
C LYS A 74 -7.27 -10.38 28.41
N SER A 75 -7.87 -9.26 28.77
CA SER A 75 -7.20 -7.96 28.94
C SER A 75 -5.97 -8.01 29.84
N ASP A 76 -6.01 -8.86 30.88
CA ASP A 76 -4.97 -8.96 31.91
C ASP A 76 -3.66 -9.55 31.37
N LYS A 77 -3.70 -10.18 30.18
CA LYS A 77 -2.53 -10.74 29.50
C LYS A 77 -1.96 -9.81 28.42
N ALA A 78 -2.69 -8.75 28.05
CA ALA A 78 -2.29 -7.82 27.00
C ALA A 78 -1.49 -6.66 27.59
N SER A 79 -0.40 -6.27 26.91
CA SER A 79 0.36 -5.09 27.31
C SER A 79 -0.48 -3.81 27.13
N PRO A 80 -0.21 -2.72 27.89
CA PRO A 80 -0.87 -1.43 27.68
C PRO A 80 -0.74 -0.88 26.25
N ARG A 81 0.30 -1.28 25.51
CA ARG A 81 0.45 -0.93 24.10
C ARG A 81 -0.54 -1.70 23.22
N GLN A 82 -0.64 -3.02 23.41
CA GLN A 82 -1.58 -3.87 22.69
C GLN A 82 -3.03 -3.42 22.93
N LEU A 83 -3.39 -3.16 24.19
CA LEU A 83 -4.73 -2.66 24.55
C LEU A 83 -5.06 -1.35 23.84
N ARG A 84 -4.13 -0.39 23.78
CA ARG A 84 -4.33 0.88 23.06
C ARG A 84 -4.53 0.67 21.55
N GLN A 85 -3.78 -0.25 20.96
CA GLN A 85 -3.91 -0.56 19.54
C GLN A 85 -5.25 -1.26 19.26
N LEU A 86 -5.60 -2.27 20.04
CA LEU A 86 -6.86 -3.00 19.92
C LEU A 86 -8.08 -2.11 20.16
N ASN A 87 -8.03 -1.20 21.14
CA ASN A 87 -9.13 -0.25 21.37
C ASN A 87 -9.36 0.68 20.18
N LEU A 88 -8.30 1.08 19.47
CA LEU A 88 -8.46 1.87 18.25
C LEU A 88 -9.01 1.02 17.11
N ILE A 89 -8.49 -0.19 16.91
CA ILE A 89 -8.96 -1.09 15.85
C ILE A 89 -10.44 -1.44 16.08
N GLY A 90 -10.82 -1.72 17.33
CA GLY A 90 -12.18 -2.08 17.73
C GLY A 90 -13.22 -0.98 17.57
N GLN A 91 -12.81 0.29 17.34
CA GLN A 91 -13.73 1.36 16.94
C GLN A 91 -14.23 1.18 15.49
N PHE A 92 -13.49 0.43 14.66
CA PHE A 92 -13.83 0.18 13.27
C PHE A 92 -14.31 -1.25 13.06
N THR A 93 -13.60 -2.24 13.63
CA THR A 93 -13.98 -3.64 13.52
C THR A 93 -13.33 -4.49 14.60
N ILE A 94 -14.05 -5.56 14.95
CA ILE A 94 -13.53 -6.67 15.77
C ILE A 94 -13.31 -7.95 14.94
N LYS A 95 -13.66 -7.90 13.64
CA LYS A 95 -13.55 -9.04 12.72
C LYS A 95 -12.14 -9.10 12.15
N ILE A 96 -11.39 -10.13 12.56
CA ILE A 96 -10.06 -10.44 12.03
C ILE A 96 -10.11 -11.85 11.48
N SER A 97 -9.90 -11.98 10.17
CA SER A 97 -9.97 -13.24 9.43
C SER A 97 -8.57 -13.66 8.98
N TYR A 98 -8.31 -14.97 8.98
CA TYR A 98 -7.08 -15.50 8.42
C TYR A 98 -7.20 -15.70 6.92
N ILE A 99 -6.15 -15.32 6.20
CA ILE A 99 -5.93 -15.67 4.79
C ILE A 99 -4.59 -16.39 4.66
N GLN A 100 -4.43 -17.22 3.63
CA GLN A 100 -3.14 -17.86 3.41
C GLN A 100 -2.10 -16.83 3.00
N GLY A 101 -0.85 -16.94 3.47
CA GLY A 101 0.21 -15.98 3.10
C GLY A 101 0.44 -15.87 1.58
N GLN A 102 0.17 -16.96 0.83
CA GLN A 102 0.21 -16.96 -0.64
C GLN A 102 -0.90 -16.13 -1.30
N GLU A 103 -1.99 -15.85 -0.58
CA GLU A 103 -3.09 -14.99 -1.02
C GLU A 103 -2.85 -13.53 -0.56
N ASN A 104 -2.00 -13.32 0.45
CA ASN A 104 -1.66 -12.00 1.01
C ASN A 104 -0.54 -11.28 0.24
N ILE A 105 -0.48 -11.48 -1.09
CA ILE A 105 0.64 -11.06 -1.94
C ILE A 105 0.85 -9.54 -1.89
N VAL A 106 -0.24 -8.77 -1.94
CA VAL A 106 -0.17 -7.31 -2.01
C VAL A 106 0.41 -6.72 -0.73
N ALA A 107 -0.12 -7.12 0.44
CA ALA A 107 0.37 -6.63 1.72
C ALA A 107 1.81 -7.07 1.98
N ASP A 108 2.17 -8.33 1.65
CA ASP A 108 3.53 -8.84 1.79
C ASP A 108 4.51 -8.05 0.92
N SER A 109 4.16 -7.79 -0.34
CA SER A 109 4.96 -6.98 -1.27
C SER A 109 5.18 -5.56 -0.75
N LEU A 110 4.11 -4.90 -0.30
CA LEU A 110 4.16 -3.55 0.27
C LEU A 110 4.95 -3.50 1.58
N SER A 111 4.96 -4.58 2.35
CA SER A 111 5.70 -4.67 3.61
C SER A 111 7.21 -4.79 3.40
N ARG A 112 7.62 -5.30 2.22
CA ARG A 112 9.00 -5.59 1.81
C ARG A 112 9.65 -4.48 0.97
N ILE A 113 9.13 -3.25 0.98
CA ILE A 113 9.69 -2.16 0.16
C ILE A 113 11.18 -1.88 0.45
N ASP A 114 11.71 -2.21 1.63
CA ASP A 114 13.17 -2.16 1.87
C ASP A 114 13.99 -3.20 1.08
N ALA A 115 13.37 -4.33 0.69
CA ALA A 115 13.96 -5.32 -0.20
C ALA A 115 13.93 -4.89 -1.67
N LEU A 116 12.99 -4.00 -2.04
CA LEU A 116 13.05 -3.25 -3.28
C LEU A 116 14.10 -2.15 -3.09
N ARG A 117 15.36 -2.50 -3.28
CA ARG A 117 16.32 -1.49 -3.73
C ARG A 117 15.77 -0.95 -5.04
N ILE A 118 15.02 0.16 -4.99
CA ILE A 118 14.99 1.08 -6.13
C ILE A 118 16.48 1.26 -6.43
N PRO A 119 16.97 0.90 -7.63
CA PRO A 119 18.37 1.09 -7.92
C PRO A 119 18.65 2.55 -7.59
N SER A 120 19.52 2.77 -6.59
CA SER A 120 19.85 4.11 -6.09
C SER A 120 20.45 4.99 -7.17
N ILE A 121 20.68 4.41 -8.34
CA ILE A 121 21.04 5.03 -9.60
C ILE A 121 19.94 4.61 -10.59
N ILE A 122 18.95 5.48 -10.80
CA ILE A 122 18.09 5.37 -11.97
C ILE A 122 18.97 5.69 -13.18
N ASN A 123 19.19 4.72 -14.06
CA ASN A 123 19.93 4.93 -15.29
C ASN A 123 19.04 5.66 -16.31
N PHE A 124 19.08 6.99 -16.27
CA PHE A 124 18.25 7.82 -17.14
C PHE A 124 18.58 7.63 -18.63
N GLU A 125 19.81 7.24 -18.97
CA GLU A 125 20.22 6.97 -20.35
C GLU A 125 19.54 5.70 -20.89
N GLU A 126 19.59 4.62 -20.12
CA GLU A 126 18.95 3.35 -20.48
C GLU A 126 17.43 3.48 -20.55
N LEU A 127 16.83 4.23 -19.62
CA LEU A 127 15.40 4.54 -19.66
C LEU A 127 15.03 5.35 -20.92
N ALA A 128 15.81 6.37 -21.26
CA ALA A 128 15.57 7.17 -22.46
C ALA A 128 15.68 6.33 -23.73
N LYS A 129 16.69 5.46 -23.79
CA LYS A 129 16.85 4.52 -24.91
C LYS A 129 15.66 3.56 -25.02
N THR A 130 15.22 2.99 -23.90
CA THR A 130 14.12 2.03 -23.87
C THR A 130 12.81 2.70 -24.31
N GLN A 131 12.55 3.94 -23.88
CA GLN A 131 11.39 4.71 -24.35
C GLN A 131 11.41 4.96 -25.87
N LEU A 132 12.58 5.21 -26.47
CA LEU A 132 12.67 5.41 -27.92
C LEU A 132 12.36 4.14 -28.71
N GLU A 133 12.72 2.98 -28.15
CA GLU A 133 12.52 1.66 -28.74
C GLU A 133 11.11 1.08 -28.47
N ASP A 134 10.32 1.71 -27.60
CA ASP A 134 8.98 1.28 -27.21
C ASP A 134 7.93 1.57 -28.30
N GLU A 135 7.40 0.52 -28.94
CA GLU A 135 6.37 0.63 -29.98
C GLU A 135 5.03 1.16 -29.45
N GLU A 136 4.67 0.84 -28.21
CA GLU A 136 3.43 1.30 -27.57
C GLU A 136 3.50 2.81 -27.31
N LEU A 137 4.61 3.29 -26.75
CA LEU A 137 4.84 4.72 -26.55
C LEU A 137 4.82 5.48 -27.88
N ASN A 138 5.43 4.93 -28.92
CA ASN A 138 5.38 5.50 -30.27
C ASN A 138 3.96 5.57 -30.84
N GLY A 139 3.11 4.59 -30.53
CA GLY A 139 1.68 4.61 -30.83
C GLY A 139 0.96 5.74 -30.10
N LEU A 140 1.18 5.86 -28.79
CA LEU A 140 0.57 6.90 -27.95
C LEU A 140 1.00 8.32 -28.35
N LEU A 141 2.24 8.51 -28.80
CA LEU A 141 2.73 9.81 -29.28
C LEU A 141 2.08 10.25 -30.60
N LYS A 142 1.57 9.30 -31.40
CA LYS A 142 0.88 9.58 -32.67
C LYS A 142 -0.64 9.66 -32.51
N ASP A 143 -1.17 9.14 -31.41
CA ASP A 143 -2.60 9.12 -31.13
C ASP A 143 -3.07 10.46 -30.54
N ASN A 144 -3.70 11.27 -31.38
CA ASN A 144 -4.28 12.56 -30.99
C ASN A 144 -5.58 12.42 -30.15
N GLN A 145 -6.11 11.21 -29.99
CA GLN A 145 -7.30 10.94 -29.17
C GLN A 145 -6.94 10.46 -27.75
N SER A 146 -5.65 10.23 -27.47
CA SER A 146 -5.20 9.79 -26.15
C SER A 146 -5.46 10.87 -25.08
N PRO A 147 -5.99 10.51 -23.89
CA PRO A 147 -6.15 11.43 -22.78
C PRO A 147 -4.81 11.84 -22.14
N LEU A 148 -3.71 11.17 -22.49
CA LEU A 148 -2.38 11.41 -21.93
C LEU A 148 -1.76 12.68 -22.53
N LYS A 149 -1.12 13.49 -21.68
CA LYS A 149 -0.31 14.65 -22.11
C LYS A 149 1.15 14.31 -21.95
N LEU A 150 1.72 13.59 -22.90
CA LEU A 150 3.11 13.19 -22.87
C LEU A 150 4.02 14.37 -23.25
N GLN A 151 4.95 14.74 -22.37
CA GLN A 151 5.94 15.79 -22.58
C GLN A 151 7.34 15.28 -22.26
N LYS A 152 8.35 15.77 -23.00
CA LYS A 152 9.75 15.51 -22.67
C LYS A 152 10.16 16.36 -21.48
N LEU A 153 10.53 15.72 -20.39
CA LEU A 153 11.14 16.34 -19.21
C LEU A 153 12.58 15.86 -19.10
N THR A 154 13.47 16.71 -18.59
CA THR A 154 14.90 16.40 -18.45
C THR A 154 15.21 15.95 -17.03
N PHE A 155 15.97 14.87 -16.88
CA PHE A 155 16.31 14.26 -15.59
C PHE A 155 17.77 13.88 -15.48
N GLY A 156 18.27 13.86 -14.25
CA GLY A 156 19.65 13.47 -13.92
C GLY A 156 20.70 14.53 -14.28
N PRO A 157 21.98 14.29 -13.91
CA PRO A 157 23.08 15.21 -14.20
C PRO A 157 23.35 15.37 -15.70
N ASP A 158 23.06 14.33 -16.50
CA ASP A 158 23.29 14.29 -17.94
C ASP A 158 22.11 14.83 -18.76
N HIS A 159 21.10 15.43 -18.11
CA HIS A 159 19.95 16.08 -18.76
C HIS A 159 19.21 15.19 -19.76
N GLN A 160 19.07 13.91 -19.44
CA GLN A 160 18.40 12.94 -20.32
C GLN A 160 16.91 13.28 -20.46
N ALA A 161 16.43 13.30 -21.70
CA ALA A 161 15.05 13.63 -22.01
C ALA A 161 14.15 12.38 -21.97
N LEU A 162 13.20 12.36 -21.04
CA LEU A 162 12.22 11.28 -20.89
C LEU A 162 10.81 11.80 -21.18
N TYR A 163 10.02 11.01 -21.89
CA TYR A 163 8.59 11.25 -22.03
C TYR A 163 7.88 10.94 -20.72
N CYS A 164 7.17 11.93 -20.18
CA CYS A 164 6.38 11.82 -18.96
C CYS A 164 4.97 12.31 -19.22
N ASN A 165 3.99 11.64 -18.64
CA ASN A 165 2.63 12.15 -18.64
C ASN A 165 2.50 13.29 -17.64
N VAL A 166 2.15 14.48 -18.13
CA VAL A 166 1.90 15.69 -17.33
C VAL A 166 0.41 16.04 -17.29
N SER A 167 -0.48 15.12 -17.67
CA SER A 167 -1.91 15.26 -17.40
C SER A 167 -2.13 15.11 -15.89
N ALA A 168 -1.83 16.16 -15.13
CA ALA A 168 -2.25 16.23 -13.76
C ALA A 168 -3.78 16.23 -13.77
N HIS A 169 -4.38 15.15 -13.27
CA HIS A 169 -5.61 15.33 -12.51
C HIS A 169 -5.27 16.33 -11.42
N SER A 170 -5.99 17.45 -11.43
CA SER A 170 -6.13 18.32 -10.29
C SER A 170 -6.51 17.47 -9.07
N PHE A 171 -5.51 17.08 -8.28
CA PHE A 171 -5.72 16.81 -6.86
C PHE A 171 -6.07 18.17 -6.22
N GLN A 172 -7.31 18.62 -6.44
CA GLN A 172 -7.91 19.63 -5.59
C GLN A 172 -8.10 18.97 -4.24
N GLN A 173 -7.20 19.32 -3.32
CA GLN A 173 -7.48 19.23 -1.89
C GLN A 173 -8.71 20.08 -1.62
N ASN A 174 -9.81 19.44 -1.21
CA ASN A 174 -10.86 20.02 -0.39
C ASN A 174 -11.05 19.12 0.82
#